data_AF-A0A8C5G687-F1
#
_entry.id   AF-A0A8C5G687-F1
#
_cell.length_a   1.000
_cell.length_b   1.000
_cell.length_c   1.000
_cell.angle_alpha   90.00
_cell.angle_beta   90.00
_cell.angle_gamma   90.00
#
_symmetry.space_group_name_H-M   'P 1'
#
loop_
_entity.id
_entity.type
_entity.pdbx_description
1 polymer ?
#
loop_
_entity_poly.entity_id
_entity_poly.type
_entity_poly.pdbx_seq_one_letter_code
_entity_poly.pdbx_strand_id
1 'polypeptide(L)'
;MKPKCNIHLRYLSISCTSCHNPGLSKALFALSPAAHSQATPAKAGQNVTRHLWLRPDLFITGQLKCEGSQWEDKYEGQQAARVSQTKAGSSTSLFSQLSSSQPQRVKMPHAYPFLSPEQKKELSDIAQRIVAPGKGILAADESTGSVAKRFQSINAENTEENRRLYRQLLFTADDRINPCIGGVILFHETMYQKTDDGKSFPQYLKDRGMVVGIKVDKGVVPLAGTNGETTTQGLDGLYERCAQYKKDGADFAKWRSVLKITPTTPSRLAIIENANVLARYASICQMHGIVPIVEPEILPDGDHDLKRCQYVTEKVLAAVYKALSDHHVYLEGTLLKPNMVTAGHSCSHKYSNQEIAMSTVTALRRTVPPAVPGITFLSGGQSEEEASVNLNAMNQCPLHRPWALTFSYGRALQASALKAWGGKKENGKACQDEFIKRALANSQACQGKYASSGSSAAGGESLYVANHAY
;
A
#
# COMPACT_ATOMS: atom_id res chain seq x y z
N MET A 1 11.95 61.45 -9.32
CA MET A 1 12.18 60.27 -10.18
C MET A 1 13.66 59.91 -10.09
N LYS A 2 14.02 58.73 -9.57
CA LYS A 2 15.40 58.21 -9.56
C LYS A 2 15.49 57.03 -10.54
N PRO A 3 16.56 56.89 -11.34
CA PRO A 3 16.62 55.90 -12.41
C PRO A 3 16.76 54.49 -11.85
N LYS A 4 16.08 53.53 -12.48
CA LYS A 4 16.27 52.09 -12.26
C LYS A 4 17.57 51.67 -12.94
N CYS A 5 18.50 51.09 -12.20
CA CYS A 5 19.69 50.43 -12.75
C CYS A 5 19.34 48.95 -12.98
N ASN A 6 19.18 48.53 -14.24
CA ASN A 6 19.07 47.11 -14.60
C ASN A 6 20.48 46.55 -14.80
N ILE A 7 20.84 45.51 -14.04
CA ILE A 7 22.10 44.78 -14.22
C ILE A 7 21.80 43.50 -15.00
N HIS A 8 22.39 43.38 -16.21
CA HIS A 8 22.44 42.13 -16.95
C HIS A 8 23.64 41.30 -16.47
N LEU A 9 23.39 40.14 -15.88
CA LEU A 9 24.43 39.15 -15.56
C LEU A 9 24.95 38.52 -16.86
N ARG A 10 26.17 38.88 -17.25
CA ARG A 10 26.95 38.11 -18.24
C ARG A 10 28.14 37.47 -17.51
N TYR A 11 28.10 36.14 -17.43
CA TYR A 11 29.16 35.21 -16.98
C TYR A 11 29.46 35.17 -15.47
N LEU A 12 29.31 33.96 -14.90
CA LEU A 12 29.89 33.56 -13.61
C LEU A 12 30.90 32.44 -13.88
N SER A 13 32.16 32.61 -13.49
CA SER A 13 33.14 31.51 -13.47
C SER A 13 33.04 30.80 -12.12
N ILE A 14 32.91 29.47 -12.13
CA ILE A 14 32.91 28.65 -10.91
C ILE A 14 34.15 27.76 -10.96
N SER A 15 35.10 27.95 -10.03
CA SER A 15 36.16 26.99 -9.77
C SER A 15 35.71 26.05 -8.65
N CYS A 16 35.57 24.75 -8.94
CA CYS A 16 35.28 23.72 -7.95
C CYS A 16 36.59 23.03 -7.53
N THR A 17 37.03 23.22 -6.29
CA THR A 17 38.28 22.65 -5.74
C THR A 17 38.15 21.21 -5.23
N SER A 18 37.07 20.48 -5.56
CA SER A 18 36.89 19.09 -5.07
C SER A 18 36.30 18.09 -6.07
N CYS A 19 36.41 18.33 -7.38
CA CYS A 19 35.94 17.36 -8.39
C CYS A 19 37.04 17.03 -9.42
N HIS A 20 37.72 15.90 -9.23
CA HIS A 20 38.53 15.27 -10.29
C HIS A 20 37.58 14.58 -11.29
N ASN A 21 36.94 15.35 -12.18
CA ASN A 21 36.38 14.79 -13.42
C ASN A 21 36.18 15.89 -14.49
N PRO A 22 37.04 15.98 -15.53
CA PRO A 22 36.99 17.06 -16.52
C PRO A 22 35.80 17.02 -17.50
N GLY A 23 34.91 16.02 -17.42
CA GLY A 23 33.80 15.82 -18.36
C GLY A 23 32.49 16.56 -18.08
N LEU A 24 32.30 17.13 -16.88
CA LEU A 24 31.00 17.70 -16.46
C LEU A 24 30.80 19.20 -16.79
N SER A 25 31.82 19.88 -17.33
CA SER A 25 31.79 21.32 -17.61
C SER A 25 30.91 21.72 -18.81
N LYS A 26 30.37 20.79 -19.60
CA LYS A 26 29.66 21.13 -20.86
C LYS A 26 28.15 20.94 -20.87
N ALA A 27 27.52 20.51 -19.77
CA ALA A 27 26.11 20.09 -19.79
C ALA A 27 25.13 20.96 -18.95
N LEU A 28 25.49 22.20 -18.60
CA LEU A 28 24.63 23.11 -17.85
C LEU A 28 24.55 24.48 -18.53
N PHE A 29 24.07 24.50 -19.77
CA PHE A 29 23.62 25.72 -20.45
C PHE A 29 22.31 25.43 -21.19
N ALA A 30 21.23 25.29 -20.43
CA ALA A 30 19.88 25.47 -20.95
C ALA A 30 18.90 25.79 -19.80
N LEU A 31 18.10 26.85 -19.97
CA LEU A 31 16.91 27.28 -19.19
C LEU A 31 17.19 28.07 -17.89
N SER A 32 16.45 29.11 -17.46
CA SER A 32 15.54 30.14 -17.97
C SER A 32 15.35 31.16 -16.80
N PRO A 33 14.98 32.45 -16.99
CA PRO A 33 15.22 33.53 -16.02
C PRO A 33 14.04 33.78 -15.07
N ALA A 34 14.15 33.39 -13.79
CA ALA A 34 13.30 33.93 -12.72
C ALA A 34 13.92 33.65 -11.33
N ALA A 35 14.80 34.53 -10.87
CA ALA A 35 15.22 34.56 -9.46
C ALA A 35 14.79 35.90 -8.84
N HIS A 36 14.00 35.85 -7.76
CA HIS A 36 13.60 37.02 -6.99
C HIS A 36 14.61 37.28 -5.86
N SER A 37 15.04 38.52 -5.67
CA SER A 37 15.91 38.92 -4.55
C SER A 37 15.27 40.06 -3.74
N GLN A 38 15.24 39.96 -2.41
CA GLN A 38 15.05 41.10 -1.51
C GLN A 38 16.40 41.61 -1.01
N ALA A 39 16.54 42.93 -0.84
CA ALA A 39 17.76 43.57 -0.37
C ALA A 39 17.44 44.60 0.71
N THR A 40 18.16 44.56 1.83
CA THR A 40 18.25 45.67 2.79
C THR A 40 19.41 46.61 2.41
N PRO A 41 19.32 47.92 2.65
CA PRO A 41 20.34 48.88 2.21
C PRO A 41 21.56 48.88 3.16
N ALA A 42 22.77 48.89 2.59
CA ALA A 42 24.04 48.99 3.33
C ALA A 42 24.88 50.20 2.86
N LYS A 43 25.65 50.80 3.77
CA LYS A 43 26.58 51.92 3.50
C LYS A 43 27.94 51.41 2.98
N ALA A 44 28.68 52.29 2.30
CA ALA A 44 29.97 51.98 1.68
C ALA A 44 30.98 51.39 2.70
N GLY A 45 31.64 50.29 2.32
CA GLY A 45 32.73 49.67 3.09
C GLY A 45 32.40 48.38 3.86
N GLN A 46 31.20 47.81 3.73
CA GLN A 46 30.86 46.52 4.37
C GLN A 46 30.77 45.34 3.39
N ASN A 47 31.24 44.17 3.83
CA ASN A 47 31.00 42.89 3.15
C ASN A 47 29.54 42.48 3.34
N VAL A 48 28.84 42.18 2.24
CA VAL A 48 27.44 41.71 2.28
C VAL A 48 27.38 40.30 1.74
N THR A 49 26.89 39.37 2.55
CA THR A 49 26.58 38.00 2.13
C THR A 49 25.19 37.97 1.50
N ARG A 50 25.07 37.46 0.26
CA ARG A 50 23.76 37.19 -0.37
C ARG A 50 23.56 35.69 -0.56
N HIS A 51 22.37 35.22 -0.20
CA HIS A 51 21.90 33.87 -0.50
C HIS A 51 21.04 33.92 -1.76
N LEU A 52 21.41 33.17 -2.79
CA LEU A 52 20.57 32.94 -3.96
C LEU A 52 19.79 31.63 -3.76
N TRP A 53 18.47 31.70 -3.80
CA TRP A 53 17.59 30.54 -3.70
C TRP A 53 17.25 30.03 -5.09
N LEU A 54 17.73 28.83 -5.43
CA LEU A 54 17.38 28.16 -6.68
C LEU A 54 16.38 27.01 -6.47
N ARG A 55 16.36 26.35 -5.29
CA ARG A 55 15.35 25.40 -4.74
C ARG A 55 15.54 25.25 -3.21
N PRO A 56 14.62 24.62 -2.44
CA PRO A 56 14.65 24.59 -0.96
C PRO A 56 15.89 23.93 -0.33
N ASP A 57 16.63 23.09 -1.07
CA ASP A 57 17.65 22.18 -0.49
C ASP A 57 19.08 22.43 -1.01
N LEU A 58 19.36 23.57 -1.67
CA LEU A 58 20.69 23.87 -2.24
C LEU A 58 21.11 25.31 -1.94
N PHE A 59 22.23 25.49 -1.24
CA PHE A 59 22.80 26.82 -0.92
C PHE A 59 24.16 27.03 -1.59
N ILE A 60 24.37 28.21 -2.17
CA ILE A 60 25.67 28.70 -2.63
C ILE A 60 25.97 29.99 -1.84
N THR A 61 27.12 30.04 -1.17
CA THR A 61 27.63 31.25 -0.50
C THR A 61 28.79 31.84 -1.30
N GLY A 62 28.74 33.15 -1.54
CA GLY A 62 29.83 33.91 -2.16
C GLY A 62 29.93 35.30 -1.54
N GLN A 63 31.16 35.80 -1.38
CA GLN A 63 31.44 37.17 -0.95
C GLN A 63 31.77 38.04 -2.17
N LEU A 64 31.19 39.24 -2.24
CA LEU A 64 31.55 40.26 -3.24
C LEU A 64 32.04 41.50 -2.50
N LYS A 65 33.18 42.04 -2.96
CA LYS A 65 33.76 43.30 -2.49
C LYS A 65 33.48 44.38 -3.54
N CYS A 66 32.97 45.53 -3.12
CA CYS A 66 32.64 46.64 -4.01
C CYS A 66 33.81 47.63 -4.05
N GLU A 67 34.48 47.75 -5.20
CA GLU A 67 35.52 48.75 -5.43
C GLU A 67 35.14 49.60 -6.66
N GLY A 68 34.85 50.88 -6.43
CA GLY A 68 35.01 51.96 -7.41
C GLY A 68 34.09 51.97 -8.64
N SER A 69 33.85 53.18 -9.15
CA SER A 69 32.98 53.46 -10.30
C SER A 69 33.82 53.82 -11.54
N GLN A 70 34.19 52.84 -12.38
CA GLN A 70 34.46 53.01 -13.83
C GLN A 70 34.85 51.68 -14.49
N TRP A 71 34.46 51.51 -15.76
CA TRP A 71 34.74 50.36 -16.62
C TRP A 71 35.86 50.72 -17.61
N GLU A 72 36.91 49.90 -17.71
CA GLU A 72 37.83 49.88 -18.86
C GLU A 72 37.99 48.43 -19.34
N ASP A 73 37.66 48.20 -20.61
CA ASP A 73 37.93 46.96 -21.33
C ASP A 73 39.37 46.98 -21.88
N LYS A 74 40.18 45.97 -21.52
CA LYS A 74 41.37 45.59 -22.30
C LYS A 74 41.33 44.08 -22.56
N TYR A 75 41.15 43.73 -23.83
CA TYR A 75 41.37 42.39 -24.37
C TYR A 75 42.54 42.43 -25.36
N GLU A 76 43.59 41.66 -25.09
CA GLU A 76 44.54 41.20 -26.11
C GLU A 76 44.15 39.77 -26.52
N GLY A 77 43.95 39.56 -27.81
CA GLY A 77 43.52 38.29 -28.38
C GLY A 77 44.69 37.42 -28.85
N GLN A 78 44.46 36.10 -28.88
CA GLN A 78 45.14 35.19 -29.80
C GLN A 78 44.13 34.34 -30.59
N GLN A 79 44.00 34.76 -31.85
CA GLN A 79 43.82 34.03 -33.10
C GLN A 79 42.83 32.84 -33.19
N ALA A 80 41.76 33.10 -33.94
CA ALA A 80 40.98 32.12 -34.69
C ALA A 80 41.65 31.82 -36.03
N ALA A 81 41.81 30.54 -36.38
CA ALA A 81 42.20 30.10 -37.71
C ALA A 81 40.96 29.83 -38.57
N ARG A 82 40.87 30.53 -39.70
CA ARG A 82 39.89 30.39 -40.79
C ARG A 82 40.05 29.02 -41.49
N VAL A 83 38.93 28.39 -41.82
CA VAL A 83 38.87 27.33 -42.84
C VAL A 83 38.37 27.96 -44.13
N SER A 84 39.25 28.08 -45.12
CA SER A 84 38.91 28.37 -46.52
C SER A 84 39.10 27.12 -47.36
N GLN A 85 38.07 26.75 -48.10
CA GLN A 85 38.11 25.70 -49.12
C GLN A 85 39.11 26.04 -50.23
N THR A 86 39.99 25.11 -50.59
CA THR A 86 40.45 24.92 -51.98
C THR A 86 41.08 23.55 -52.21
N LYS A 87 40.60 22.91 -53.29
CA LYS A 87 41.24 21.98 -54.24
C LYS A 87 41.76 20.60 -53.80
N ALA A 88 41.43 19.67 -54.71
CA ALA A 88 41.76 18.25 -54.75
C ALA A 88 43.27 17.97 -54.77
N GLY A 89 43.65 16.93 -54.04
CA GLY A 89 44.97 16.31 -54.09
C GLY A 89 44.93 15.01 -53.27
N SER A 90 45.31 13.91 -53.91
CA SER A 90 45.27 12.56 -53.38
C SER A 90 46.22 12.34 -52.20
N SER A 91 45.74 11.70 -51.13
CA SER A 91 46.52 10.68 -50.42
C SER A 91 45.61 9.79 -49.58
N THR A 92 45.54 8.53 -50.02
CA THR A 92 45.25 7.35 -49.21
C THR A 92 45.96 7.36 -47.86
N SER A 93 45.33 6.73 -46.86
CA SER A 93 45.85 6.42 -45.50
C SER A 93 45.39 7.35 -44.37
N LEU A 94 44.14 7.22 -43.93
CA LEU A 94 43.73 7.54 -42.53
C LEU A 94 42.37 6.93 -42.15
N PHE A 95 42.00 5.79 -42.72
CA PHE A 95 40.73 5.09 -42.47
C PHE A 95 40.90 3.77 -41.69
N SER A 96 41.83 3.72 -40.73
CA SER A 96 42.06 2.50 -39.93
C SER A 96 42.19 2.69 -38.42
N GLN A 97 41.74 3.81 -37.84
CA GLN A 97 41.81 4.01 -36.38
C GLN A 97 40.53 4.54 -35.71
N LEU A 98 39.36 4.29 -36.31
CA LEU A 98 38.07 4.45 -35.61
C LEU A 98 37.43 3.07 -35.43
N SER A 99 38.06 2.25 -34.60
CA SER A 99 37.55 0.97 -34.14
C SER A 99 37.52 0.97 -32.62
N SER A 100 36.35 0.60 -32.09
CA SER A 100 36.04 0.28 -30.69
C SER A 100 36.10 1.40 -29.66
N SER A 101 35.17 2.36 -29.72
CA SER A 101 34.52 2.82 -28.50
C SER A 101 33.19 2.09 -28.35
N GLN A 102 33.20 0.93 -27.68
CA GLN A 102 31.95 0.34 -27.20
C GLN A 102 31.21 1.42 -26.40
N PRO A 103 29.89 1.62 -26.59
CA PRO A 103 29.14 2.44 -25.65
C PRO A 103 29.35 1.80 -24.28
N GLN A 104 29.91 2.56 -23.33
CA GLN A 104 29.99 2.12 -21.95
C GLN A 104 28.58 1.65 -21.56
N ARG A 105 28.42 0.34 -21.34
CA ARG A 105 27.24 -0.19 -20.66
C ARG A 105 27.14 0.59 -19.37
N VAL A 106 26.17 1.50 -19.30
CA VAL A 106 25.75 2.07 -18.03
C VAL A 106 25.43 0.86 -17.16
N LYS A 107 26.31 0.54 -16.20
CA LYS A 107 26.02 -0.47 -15.18
C LYS A 107 24.72 -0.01 -14.55
N MET A 108 23.62 -0.73 -14.82
CA MET A 108 22.40 -0.50 -14.06
C MET A 108 22.78 -0.55 -12.58
N PRO A 109 22.26 0.36 -11.73
CA PRO A 109 22.55 0.32 -10.30
C PRO A 109 22.26 -1.10 -9.78
N HIS A 110 23.24 -1.65 -9.08
CA HIS A 110 23.32 -3.06 -8.68
C HIS A 110 22.02 -3.51 -7.99
N ALA A 111 21.35 -4.52 -8.55
CA ALA A 111 20.30 -5.23 -7.82
C ALA A 111 20.96 -6.13 -6.77
N TYR A 112 20.49 -6.06 -5.53
CA TYR A 112 20.84 -6.98 -4.45
C TYR A 112 19.58 -7.79 -4.10
N PRO A 113 19.32 -8.92 -4.81
CA PRO A 113 18.13 -9.72 -4.54
C PRO A 113 18.17 -10.28 -3.12
N PHE A 114 17.13 -10.01 -2.32
CA PHE A 114 17.01 -10.55 -0.95
C PHE A 114 16.17 -11.84 -0.89
N LEU A 115 15.50 -12.21 -1.99
CA LEU A 115 14.77 -13.47 -2.13
C LEU A 115 15.42 -14.33 -3.22
N SER A 116 15.72 -15.59 -2.88
CA SER A 116 16.10 -16.62 -3.85
C SER A 116 14.91 -17.02 -4.74
N PRO A 117 15.15 -17.67 -5.89
CA PRO A 117 14.08 -18.24 -6.71
C PRO A 117 13.15 -19.19 -5.92
N GLU A 118 13.70 -19.98 -5.00
CA GLU A 118 12.95 -20.92 -4.16
C GLU A 118 12.05 -20.18 -3.17
N GLN A 119 12.57 -19.12 -2.52
CA GLN A 119 11.77 -18.27 -1.62
C GLN A 119 10.65 -17.56 -2.38
N LYS A 120 10.92 -17.06 -3.59
CA LYS A 120 9.90 -16.48 -4.47
C LYS A 120 8.81 -17.49 -4.83
N LYS A 121 9.21 -18.71 -5.18
CA LYS A 121 8.27 -19.79 -5.50
C LYS A 121 7.40 -20.13 -4.30
N GLU A 122 7.98 -20.31 -3.11
CA GLU A 122 7.25 -20.58 -1.88
C GLU A 122 6.18 -19.51 -1.62
N LEU A 123 6.57 -18.23 -1.62
CA LEU A 123 5.65 -17.11 -1.38
C LEU A 123 4.53 -17.05 -2.43
N SER A 124 4.86 -17.26 -3.71
CA SER A 124 3.86 -17.24 -4.78
C SER A 124 2.89 -18.41 -4.69
N ASP A 125 3.38 -19.62 -4.41
CA ASP A 125 2.55 -20.81 -4.23
C ASP A 125 1.60 -20.65 -3.02
N ILE A 126 2.07 -20.07 -1.91
CA ILE A 126 1.22 -19.74 -0.76
C ILE A 126 0.13 -18.75 -1.18
N ALA A 127 0.51 -17.63 -1.81
CA ALA A 127 -0.43 -16.58 -2.19
C ALA A 127 -1.52 -17.12 -3.13
N GLN A 128 -1.16 -17.92 -4.14
CA GLN A 128 -2.09 -18.54 -5.08
C GLN A 128 -3.04 -19.56 -4.40
N ARG A 129 -2.55 -20.34 -3.42
CA ARG A 129 -3.42 -21.26 -2.66
C ARG A 129 -4.49 -20.53 -1.86
N ILE A 130 -4.16 -19.38 -1.28
CA ILE A 130 -5.09 -18.56 -0.49
C ILE A 130 -6.25 -18.06 -1.37
N VAL A 131 -5.96 -17.65 -2.61
CA VAL A 131 -6.94 -17.05 -3.54
C VAL A 131 -7.34 -17.98 -4.69
N ALA A 132 -7.22 -19.29 -4.50
CA ALA A 132 -7.64 -20.28 -5.49
C ALA A 132 -9.13 -20.07 -5.88
N PRO A 133 -9.56 -20.46 -7.09
CA PRO A 133 -10.93 -20.24 -7.54
C PRO A 133 -11.98 -20.75 -6.55
N GLY A 134 -12.94 -19.88 -6.20
CA GLY A 134 -13.98 -20.19 -5.21
C GLY A 134 -13.56 -19.98 -3.75
N LYS A 135 -12.29 -19.68 -3.47
CA LYS A 135 -11.77 -19.51 -2.12
C LYS A 135 -11.60 -18.05 -1.72
N GLY A 136 -11.78 -17.78 -0.43
CA GLY A 136 -11.41 -16.52 0.22
C GLY A 136 -10.85 -16.76 1.63
N ILE A 137 -10.85 -15.72 2.45
CA ILE A 137 -10.22 -15.72 3.77
C ILE A 137 -11.26 -15.46 4.87
N LEU A 138 -11.24 -16.29 5.91
CA LEU A 138 -11.89 -15.98 7.19
C LEU A 138 -10.95 -15.12 8.04
N ALA A 139 -11.34 -13.87 8.32
CA ALA A 139 -10.61 -13.00 9.23
C ALA A 139 -11.13 -13.18 10.66
N ALA A 140 -10.49 -14.06 11.43
CA ALA A 140 -10.80 -14.39 12.83
C ALA A 140 -9.72 -13.86 13.80
N ASP A 141 -9.11 -12.73 13.42
CA ASP A 141 -7.96 -12.11 14.08
C ASP A 141 -8.34 -10.94 14.99
N GLU A 142 -9.57 -10.92 15.49
CA GLU A 142 -10.00 -9.92 16.46
C GLU A 142 -9.14 -10.01 17.73
N SER A 143 -8.55 -8.86 18.12
CA SER A 143 -7.86 -8.68 19.40
C SER A 143 -8.81 -8.93 20.57
N THR A 144 -8.27 -9.16 21.76
CA THR A 144 -9.07 -9.35 22.99
C THR A 144 -10.06 -8.21 23.23
N GLY A 145 -9.67 -6.96 22.97
CA GLY A 145 -10.56 -5.80 23.08
C GLY A 145 -11.61 -5.72 21.96
N SER A 146 -11.26 -6.15 20.75
CA SER A 146 -12.18 -6.14 19.62
C SER A 146 -13.23 -7.25 19.67
N VAL A 147 -12.86 -8.46 20.10
CA VAL A 147 -13.81 -9.55 20.33
C VAL A 147 -14.71 -9.28 21.54
N ALA A 148 -14.24 -8.52 22.55
CA ALA A 148 -15.07 -8.08 23.67
C ALA A 148 -16.33 -7.34 23.19
N LYS A 149 -16.18 -6.40 22.26
CA LYS A 149 -17.31 -5.64 21.67
C LYS A 149 -18.30 -6.57 20.97
N ARG A 150 -17.79 -7.63 20.31
CA ARG A 150 -18.64 -8.64 19.66
C ARG A 150 -19.41 -9.47 20.67
N PHE A 151 -18.75 -9.99 21.70
CA PHE A 151 -19.41 -10.80 22.72
C PHE A 151 -20.41 -10.00 23.55
N GLN A 152 -20.14 -8.72 23.80
CA GLN A 152 -21.10 -7.81 24.45
C GLN A 152 -22.42 -7.72 23.67
N SER A 153 -22.40 -7.73 22.34
CA SER A 153 -23.62 -7.65 21.51
C SER A 153 -24.55 -8.86 21.66
N ILE A 154 -24.04 -9.98 22.18
CA ILE A 154 -24.80 -11.20 22.47
C ILE A 154 -24.86 -11.52 23.97
N ASN A 155 -24.47 -10.58 24.83
CA ASN A 155 -24.37 -10.76 26.29
C ASN A 155 -23.52 -11.96 26.73
N ALA A 156 -22.47 -12.30 25.96
CA ALA A 156 -21.51 -13.33 26.32
C ALA A 156 -20.31 -12.72 27.07
N GLU A 157 -19.76 -13.45 28.03
CA GLU A 157 -18.57 -13.03 28.77
C GLU A 157 -17.29 -13.19 27.93
N ASN A 158 -16.38 -12.22 28.00
CA ASN A 158 -15.10 -12.25 27.27
C ASN A 158 -13.99 -13.00 28.04
N THR A 159 -14.17 -14.30 28.24
CA THR A 159 -13.15 -15.19 28.80
C THR A 159 -12.28 -15.81 27.71
N GLU A 160 -11.07 -16.25 28.06
CA GLU A 160 -10.21 -16.99 27.12
C GLU A 160 -10.91 -18.23 26.57
N GLU A 161 -11.63 -18.96 27.42
CA GLU A 161 -12.37 -20.16 27.00
C GLU A 161 -13.50 -19.83 26.02
N ASN A 162 -14.28 -18.77 26.24
CA ASN A 162 -15.31 -18.37 25.29
C ASN A 162 -14.72 -17.94 23.94
N ARG A 163 -13.55 -17.27 23.96
CA ARG A 163 -12.82 -16.95 22.71
C ARG A 163 -12.36 -18.22 22.01
N ARG A 164 -11.75 -19.17 22.73
CA ARG A 164 -11.32 -20.46 22.21
C ARG A 164 -12.48 -21.25 21.61
N LEU A 165 -13.59 -21.39 22.34
CA LEU A 165 -14.80 -22.09 21.91
C LEU A 165 -15.39 -21.47 20.66
N TYR A 166 -15.53 -20.14 20.61
CA TYR A 166 -16.05 -19.46 19.43
C TYR A 166 -15.16 -19.68 18.19
N ARG A 167 -13.84 -19.60 18.35
CA ARG A 167 -12.89 -19.90 17.25
C ARG A 167 -12.98 -21.36 16.83
N GLN A 168 -13.06 -22.29 17.78
CA GLN A 168 -13.26 -23.70 17.49
C GLN A 168 -14.54 -23.93 16.68
N LEU A 169 -15.67 -23.33 17.07
CA LEU A 169 -16.93 -23.47 16.33
C LEU A 169 -16.77 -23.10 14.85
N LEU A 170 -16.12 -21.98 14.55
CA LEU A 170 -15.86 -21.56 13.17
C LEU A 170 -14.94 -22.55 12.44
N PHE A 171 -13.86 -22.99 13.09
CA PHE A 171 -12.85 -23.83 12.44
C PHE A 171 -13.31 -25.27 12.25
N THR A 172 -14.19 -25.79 13.11
CA THR A 172 -14.71 -27.17 13.07
C THR A 172 -16.08 -27.28 12.38
N ALA A 173 -16.57 -26.21 11.75
CA ALA A 173 -17.74 -26.28 10.87
C ALA A 173 -17.49 -27.32 9.75
N ASP A 174 -18.53 -28.01 9.28
CA ASP A 174 -18.35 -29.18 8.40
C ASP A 174 -17.66 -28.88 7.05
N ASP A 175 -17.32 -29.94 6.29
CA ASP A 175 -16.45 -29.86 5.11
C ASP A 175 -16.96 -29.03 3.94
N ARG A 176 -18.21 -28.55 4.01
CA ARG A 176 -18.75 -27.57 3.04
C ARG A 176 -17.91 -26.29 2.99
N ILE A 177 -17.15 -25.95 4.04
CA ILE A 177 -16.28 -24.77 4.06
C ILE A 177 -14.93 -24.97 3.35
N ASN A 178 -14.46 -26.21 3.18
CA ASN A 178 -13.13 -26.52 2.61
C ASN A 178 -12.92 -25.95 1.18
N PRO A 179 -13.91 -26.02 0.26
CA PRO A 179 -13.79 -25.36 -1.04
C PRO A 179 -14.02 -23.83 -0.99
N CYS A 180 -14.46 -23.29 0.15
CA CYS A 180 -14.78 -21.86 0.32
C CYS A 180 -13.64 -21.06 0.96
N ILE A 181 -12.86 -21.68 1.85
CA ILE A 181 -11.84 -20.99 2.65
C ILE A 181 -10.45 -21.46 2.20
N GLY A 182 -9.66 -20.53 1.68
CA GLY A 182 -8.27 -20.72 1.31
C GLY A 182 -7.31 -20.40 2.45
N GLY A 183 -7.68 -19.49 3.35
CA GLY A 183 -6.91 -19.23 4.55
C GLY A 183 -7.71 -18.62 5.69
N VAL A 184 -7.13 -18.66 6.89
CA VAL A 184 -7.73 -18.11 8.10
C VAL A 184 -6.72 -17.21 8.81
N ILE A 185 -7.11 -15.95 9.08
CA ILE A 185 -6.28 -15.03 9.85
C ILE A 185 -6.59 -15.23 11.34
N LEU A 186 -5.56 -15.49 12.12
CA LEU A 186 -5.64 -15.69 13.57
C LEU A 186 -5.09 -14.48 14.32
N PHE A 187 -5.57 -14.29 15.54
CA PHE A 187 -4.90 -13.48 16.55
C PHE A 187 -3.83 -14.30 17.28
N HIS A 188 -2.86 -13.64 17.90
CA HIS A 188 -1.75 -14.32 18.60
C HIS A 188 -2.23 -15.33 19.64
N GLU A 189 -3.25 -14.99 20.44
CA GLU A 189 -3.86 -15.93 21.40
C GLU A 189 -4.33 -17.22 20.72
N THR A 190 -5.07 -17.10 19.62
CA THR A 190 -5.63 -18.24 18.89
C THR A 190 -4.57 -19.08 18.18
N MET A 191 -3.43 -18.49 17.80
CA MET A 191 -2.31 -19.24 17.21
C MET A 191 -1.82 -20.38 18.14
N TYR A 192 -1.94 -20.19 19.46
CA TYR A 192 -1.46 -21.13 20.48
C TYR A 192 -2.57 -21.83 21.26
N GLN A 193 -3.83 -21.60 20.88
CA GLN A 193 -4.99 -22.32 21.42
C GLN A 193 -5.17 -23.68 20.73
N LYS A 194 -5.97 -24.52 21.40
CA LYS A 194 -6.24 -25.90 20.98
C LYS A 194 -7.73 -26.18 20.88
N THR A 195 -8.06 -27.14 20.04
CA THR A 195 -9.38 -27.78 19.98
C THR A 195 -9.61 -28.65 21.22
N ASP A 196 -10.86 -29.07 21.44
CA ASP A 196 -11.25 -29.96 22.56
C ASP A 196 -10.53 -31.31 22.52
N ASP A 197 -10.12 -31.78 21.34
CA ASP A 197 -9.33 -33.00 21.14
C ASP A 197 -7.81 -32.79 21.30
N GLY A 198 -7.38 -31.59 21.71
CA GLY A 198 -5.99 -31.27 22.04
C GLY A 198 -5.10 -30.88 20.86
N LYS A 199 -5.64 -30.83 19.64
CA LYS A 199 -4.90 -30.40 18.45
C LYS A 199 -4.75 -28.88 18.42
N SER A 200 -3.60 -28.37 17.96
CA SER A 200 -3.44 -26.93 17.79
C SER A 200 -4.32 -26.42 16.65
N PHE A 201 -4.88 -25.21 16.77
CA PHE A 201 -5.69 -24.64 15.68
C PHE A 201 -4.92 -24.54 14.34
N PRO A 202 -3.63 -24.15 14.31
CA PRO A 202 -2.85 -24.18 13.07
C PRO A 202 -2.80 -25.57 12.42
N GLN A 203 -2.55 -26.62 13.21
CA GLN A 203 -2.53 -27.98 12.67
C GLN A 203 -3.91 -28.42 12.18
N TYR A 204 -4.96 -28.11 12.94
CA TYR A 204 -6.34 -28.43 12.55
C TYR A 204 -6.70 -27.79 11.21
N LEU A 205 -6.39 -26.51 11.01
CA LEU A 205 -6.67 -25.78 9.77
C LEU A 205 -5.86 -26.32 8.58
N LYS A 206 -4.58 -26.64 8.78
CA LYS A 206 -3.72 -27.21 7.73
C LYS A 206 -4.21 -28.58 7.25
N ASP A 207 -4.67 -29.43 8.17
CA ASP A 207 -5.20 -30.75 7.82
C ASP A 207 -6.50 -30.67 7.01
N ARG A 208 -7.18 -29.51 7.04
CA ARG A 208 -8.35 -29.21 6.20
C ARG A 208 -7.99 -28.46 4.91
N GLY A 209 -6.71 -28.33 4.60
CA GLY A 209 -6.22 -27.67 3.39
C GLY A 209 -6.32 -26.13 3.42
N MET A 210 -6.47 -25.53 4.60
CA MET A 210 -6.48 -24.08 4.76
C MET A 210 -5.10 -23.56 5.14
N VAL A 211 -4.71 -22.43 4.57
CA VAL A 211 -3.48 -21.73 4.93
C VAL A 211 -3.71 -20.97 6.25
N VAL A 212 -2.73 -21.01 7.15
CA VAL A 212 -2.81 -20.30 8.45
C VAL A 212 -2.15 -18.93 8.33
N GLY A 213 -2.84 -17.90 8.79
CA GLY A 213 -2.36 -16.54 8.80
C GLY A 213 -2.35 -15.92 10.18
N ILE A 214 -1.54 -14.88 10.37
CA ILE A 214 -1.37 -14.20 11.66
C ILE A 214 -1.46 -12.68 11.52
N LYS A 215 -2.26 -12.03 12.37
CA LYS A 215 -2.21 -10.57 12.53
C LYS A 215 -0.95 -10.18 13.27
N VAL A 216 -0.12 -9.32 12.67
CA VAL A 216 1.18 -8.96 13.26
C VAL A 216 1.32 -7.49 13.65
N ASP A 217 0.43 -6.60 13.17
CA ASP A 217 0.39 -5.22 13.61
C ASP A 217 -0.06 -5.10 15.08
N LYS A 218 0.40 -4.04 15.74
CA LYS A 218 0.09 -3.70 17.15
C LYS A 218 -0.90 -2.53 17.26
N GLY A 219 -1.76 -2.35 16.25
CA GLY A 219 -2.80 -1.33 16.25
C GLY A 219 -2.35 0.03 15.72
N VAL A 220 -3.31 0.95 15.64
CA VAL A 220 -3.10 2.31 15.13
C VAL A 220 -2.62 3.27 16.21
N VAL A 221 -1.85 4.29 15.82
CA VAL A 221 -1.41 5.39 16.68
C VAL A 221 -1.64 6.73 15.96
N PRO A 222 -1.99 7.81 16.69
CA PRO A 222 -2.28 9.09 16.09
C PRO A 222 -1.02 9.73 15.45
N LEU A 223 -1.19 10.38 14.31
CA LEU A 223 -0.15 11.21 13.69
C LEU A 223 -0.24 12.64 14.22
N ALA A 224 0.78 13.06 14.97
CA ALA A 224 0.85 14.42 15.50
C ALA A 224 0.80 15.46 14.37
N GLY A 225 0.06 16.55 14.59
CA GLY A 225 -0.14 17.60 13.59
C GLY A 225 -1.13 17.27 12.48
N THR A 226 -1.87 16.16 12.59
CA THR A 226 -2.94 15.79 11.64
C THR A 226 -4.33 15.89 12.28
N ASN A 227 -5.37 15.92 11.44
CA ASN A 227 -6.76 15.98 11.89
C ASN A 227 -7.32 14.58 12.20
N GLY A 228 -6.87 13.99 13.32
CA GLY A 228 -7.34 12.68 13.77
C GLY A 228 -6.94 11.52 12.84
N GLU A 229 -5.82 11.67 12.12
CA GLU A 229 -5.28 10.60 11.27
C GLU A 229 -4.31 9.70 12.04
N THR A 230 -4.06 8.52 11.50
CA THR A 230 -3.26 7.49 12.17
C THR A 230 -2.20 6.89 11.25
N THR A 231 -1.12 6.38 11.85
CA THR A 231 -0.28 5.32 11.27
C THR A 231 -0.48 4.03 12.09
N THR A 232 0.19 2.95 11.72
CA THR A 232 0.09 1.67 12.42
C THR A 232 1.46 1.29 12.97
N GLN A 233 1.50 0.78 14.20
CA GLN A 233 2.74 0.34 14.86
C GLN A 233 2.89 -1.19 14.84
N GLY A 234 4.12 -1.66 15.11
CA GLY A 234 4.40 -3.10 15.26
C GLY A 234 5.64 -3.63 14.56
N LEU A 235 6.46 -2.76 13.95
CA LEU A 235 7.69 -3.16 13.26
C LEU A 235 8.78 -3.63 14.24
N ASP A 236 8.79 -3.09 15.46
CA ASP A 236 9.75 -3.47 16.50
C ASP A 236 9.59 -4.94 16.87
N GLY A 237 10.66 -5.72 16.65
CA GLY A 237 10.70 -7.16 16.84
C GLY A 237 9.90 -7.96 15.81
N LEU A 238 9.45 -7.35 14.71
CA LEU A 238 8.65 -8.04 13.70
C LEU A 238 9.43 -9.14 12.99
N TYR A 239 10.73 -8.94 12.77
CA TYR A 239 11.63 -9.91 12.14
C TYR A 239 11.62 -11.24 12.90
N GLU A 240 11.94 -11.20 14.20
CA GLU A 240 11.97 -12.37 15.08
C GLU A 240 10.59 -13.00 15.23
N ARG A 241 9.54 -12.18 15.33
CA ARG A 241 8.15 -12.66 15.41
C ARG A 241 7.73 -13.40 14.14
N CYS A 242 8.06 -12.90 12.96
CA CYS A 242 7.76 -13.58 11.70
C CYS A 242 8.45 -14.93 11.61
N ALA A 243 9.74 -15.01 11.99
CA ALA A 243 10.46 -16.28 12.06
C ALA A 243 9.76 -17.29 13.01
N GLN A 244 9.35 -16.82 14.19
CA GLN A 244 8.65 -17.66 15.17
C GLN A 244 7.28 -18.11 14.65
N TYR A 245 6.46 -17.21 14.11
CA TYR A 245 5.15 -17.58 13.57
C TYR A 245 5.25 -18.53 12.38
N LYS A 246 6.27 -18.40 11.53
CA LYS A 246 6.52 -19.35 10.44
C LYS A 246 6.79 -20.74 10.98
N LYS A 247 7.66 -20.85 12.00
CA LYS A 247 7.94 -22.11 12.71
C LYS A 247 6.69 -22.71 13.34
N ASP A 248 5.82 -21.87 13.89
CA ASP A 248 4.58 -22.28 14.54
C ASP A 248 3.44 -22.59 13.55
N GLY A 249 3.67 -22.38 12.25
CA GLY A 249 2.80 -22.83 11.17
C GLY A 249 2.05 -21.74 10.41
N ALA A 250 2.29 -20.46 10.67
CA ALA A 250 1.70 -19.39 9.85
C ALA A 250 2.48 -19.22 8.54
N ASP A 251 1.76 -19.13 7.42
CA ASP A 251 2.34 -18.98 6.08
C ASP A 251 2.02 -17.61 5.46
N PHE A 252 1.09 -16.85 6.07
CA PHE A 252 0.81 -15.47 5.68
C PHE A 252 0.56 -14.59 6.91
N ALA A 253 0.62 -13.28 6.72
CA ALA A 253 0.38 -12.30 7.77
C ALA A 253 -0.59 -11.22 7.32
N LYS A 254 -1.11 -10.47 8.28
CA LYS A 254 -1.96 -9.31 8.04
C LYS A 254 -1.46 -8.09 8.82
N TRP A 255 -1.46 -6.93 8.16
CA TRP A 255 -1.19 -5.63 8.77
C TRP A 255 -2.19 -4.60 8.29
N ARG A 256 -2.93 -4.00 9.23
CA ARG A 256 -3.97 -3.01 8.93
C ARG A 256 -3.48 -1.58 9.14
N SER A 257 -3.57 -0.76 8.10
CA SER A 257 -3.47 0.70 8.13
C SER A 257 -4.85 1.32 7.92
N VAL A 258 -5.08 2.50 8.50
CA VAL A 258 -6.40 3.15 8.48
C VAL A 258 -6.27 4.59 8.00
N LEU A 259 -7.10 4.93 7.01
CA LEU A 259 -7.22 6.27 6.46
C LEU A 259 -8.69 6.70 6.50
N LYS A 260 -8.94 8.01 6.58
CA LYS A 260 -10.29 8.57 6.68
C LYS A 260 -10.53 9.63 5.62
N ILE A 261 -11.71 9.62 4.99
CA ILE A 261 -12.12 10.66 4.06
C ILE A 261 -12.86 11.75 4.82
N THR A 262 -12.34 12.97 4.76
CA THR A 262 -13.00 14.19 5.24
C THR A 262 -12.67 15.33 4.26
N PRO A 263 -13.12 16.59 4.49
CA PRO A 263 -12.68 17.71 3.67
C PRO A 263 -11.16 17.90 3.62
N THR A 264 -10.43 17.49 4.67
CA THR A 264 -8.97 17.72 4.79
C THR A 264 -8.15 16.43 4.85
N THR A 265 -8.77 15.25 4.87
CA THR A 265 -8.10 13.95 4.97
C THR A 265 -8.53 13.01 3.82
N PRO A 266 -7.71 12.00 3.43
CA PRO A 266 -6.39 11.72 3.97
C PRO A 266 -5.34 12.73 3.52
N SER A 267 -4.53 13.21 4.46
CA SER A 267 -3.44 14.13 4.16
C SER A 267 -2.30 13.43 3.44
N ARG A 268 -1.43 14.22 2.80
CA ARG A 268 -0.21 13.67 2.18
C ARG A 268 0.67 12.92 3.18
N LEU A 269 0.75 13.40 4.42
CA LEU A 269 1.52 12.74 5.48
C LEU A 269 0.94 11.35 5.78
N ALA A 270 -0.37 11.25 6.03
CA ALA A 270 -1.01 9.98 6.35
C ALA A 270 -0.89 8.95 5.22
N ILE A 271 -1.01 9.38 3.96
CA ILE A 271 -0.84 8.48 2.80
C ILE A 271 0.59 7.93 2.73
N ILE A 272 1.60 8.81 2.81
CA ILE A 272 3.01 8.40 2.67
C ILE A 272 3.44 7.50 3.82
N GLU A 273 3.08 7.88 5.04
CA GLU A 273 3.47 7.16 6.24
C GLU A 273 2.86 5.74 6.27
N ASN A 274 1.56 5.61 6.00
CA ASN A 274 0.92 4.30 5.94
C ASN A 274 1.43 3.45 4.77
N ALA A 275 1.70 4.04 3.60
CA ALA A 275 2.31 3.31 2.49
C ALA A 275 3.72 2.80 2.84
N ASN A 276 4.53 3.62 3.51
CA ASN A 276 5.88 3.27 3.92
C ASN A 276 5.89 2.16 4.99
N VAL A 277 5.05 2.26 6.02
CA VAL A 277 5.00 1.23 7.07
C VAL A 277 4.49 -0.12 6.54
N LEU A 278 3.51 -0.11 5.63
CA LEU A 278 3.04 -1.32 4.95
C LEU A 278 4.14 -1.97 4.11
N ALA A 279 4.97 -1.18 3.43
CA ALA A 279 6.10 -1.69 2.65
C ALA A 279 7.21 -2.29 3.53
N ARG A 280 7.53 -1.64 4.66
CA ARG A 280 8.46 -2.18 5.67
C ARG A 280 7.96 -3.51 6.23
N TYR A 281 6.69 -3.58 6.62
CA TYR A 281 6.03 -4.79 7.08
C TYR A 281 6.13 -5.92 6.04
N ALA A 282 5.75 -5.63 4.78
CA ALA A 282 5.72 -6.61 3.71
C ALA A 282 7.11 -7.19 3.41
N SER A 283 8.13 -6.32 3.35
CA SER A 283 9.53 -6.73 3.15
C SER A 283 9.99 -7.69 4.26
N ILE A 284 9.74 -7.37 5.53
CA ILE A 284 10.11 -8.21 6.68
C ILE A 284 9.40 -9.57 6.64
N CYS A 285 8.11 -9.62 6.29
CA CYS A 285 7.39 -10.89 6.16
C CYS A 285 8.01 -11.79 5.09
N GLN A 286 8.34 -11.24 3.92
CA GLN A 286 8.89 -12.02 2.81
C GLN A 286 10.26 -12.62 3.15
N MET A 287 11.08 -11.93 3.95
CA MET A 287 12.37 -12.47 4.44
C MET A 287 12.22 -13.78 5.24
N HIS A 288 11.03 -14.04 5.80
CA HIS A 288 10.74 -15.22 6.60
C HIS A 288 9.73 -16.17 5.95
N GLY A 289 9.54 -16.09 4.63
CA GLY A 289 8.63 -17.00 3.92
C GLY A 289 7.17 -16.82 4.32
N ILE A 290 6.79 -15.63 4.80
CA ILE A 290 5.41 -15.25 5.13
C ILE A 290 4.88 -14.31 4.06
N VAL A 291 3.76 -14.66 3.45
CA VAL A 291 3.05 -13.80 2.49
C VAL A 291 2.38 -12.62 3.22
N PRO A 292 2.71 -11.35 2.92
CA PRO A 292 2.04 -10.23 3.55
C PRO A 292 0.72 -9.88 2.85
N ILE A 293 -0.36 -9.80 3.63
CA ILE A 293 -1.60 -9.13 3.24
C ILE A 293 -1.48 -7.65 3.59
N VAL A 294 -1.43 -6.81 2.56
CA VAL A 294 -1.30 -5.35 2.67
C VAL A 294 -2.71 -4.75 2.77
N GLU A 295 -3.09 -4.22 3.94
CA GLU A 295 -4.45 -3.71 4.21
C GLU A 295 -4.45 -2.18 4.45
N PRO A 296 -4.51 -1.35 3.39
CA PRO A 296 -4.69 0.10 3.49
C PRO A 296 -6.19 0.45 3.51
N GLU A 297 -6.87 0.24 4.65
CA GLU A 297 -8.31 0.49 4.76
C GLU A 297 -8.62 1.98 4.75
N ILE A 298 -9.43 2.41 3.78
CA ILE A 298 -10.08 3.72 3.78
C ILE A 298 -11.47 3.54 4.38
N LEU A 299 -11.73 4.21 5.51
CA LEU A 299 -12.99 4.09 6.23
C LEU A 299 -14.16 4.68 5.43
N PRO A 300 -15.35 4.05 5.49
CA PRO A 300 -16.56 4.57 4.84
C PRO A 300 -17.23 5.70 5.65
N ASP A 301 -16.68 6.12 6.79
CA ASP A 301 -17.22 7.23 7.59
C ASP A 301 -17.33 8.52 6.77
N GLY A 302 -18.47 9.21 6.88
CA GLY A 302 -18.74 10.51 6.24
C GLY A 302 -19.86 10.47 5.20
N ASP A 303 -20.10 11.60 4.56
CA ASP A 303 -21.17 11.86 3.58
C ASP A 303 -20.65 11.94 2.13
N HIS A 304 -19.37 11.62 1.93
CA HIS A 304 -18.69 11.68 0.63
C HIS A 304 -19.33 10.75 -0.40
N ASP A 305 -19.29 11.16 -1.67
CA ASP A 305 -19.87 10.38 -2.76
C ASP A 305 -18.95 9.24 -3.24
N LEU A 306 -19.48 8.38 -4.12
CA LEU A 306 -18.75 7.24 -4.68
C LEU A 306 -17.47 7.67 -5.42
N LYS A 307 -17.55 8.79 -6.15
CA LYS A 307 -16.43 9.33 -6.94
C LYS A 307 -15.29 9.81 -6.04
N ARG A 308 -15.60 10.44 -4.92
CA ARG A 308 -14.61 10.86 -3.91
C ARG A 308 -13.91 9.65 -3.31
N CYS A 309 -14.65 8.61 -2.95
CA CYS A 309 -14.06 7.36 -2.48
C CYS A 309 -13.15 6.72 -3.54
N GLN A 310 -13.59 6.70 -4.81
CA GLN A 310 -12.78 6.19 -5.92
C GLN A 310 -11.47 6.97 -6.06
N TYR A 311 -11.55 8.30 -6.08
CA TYR A 311 -10.39 9.17 -6.19
C TYR A 311 -9.38 8.93 -5.06
N VAL A 312 -9.85 8.88 -3.81
CA VAL A 312 -8.97 8.66 -2.66
C VAL A 312 -8.36 7.26 -2.71
N THR A 313 -9.13 6.23 -3.06
CA THR A 313 -8.64 4.86 -3.24
C THR A 313 -7.53 4.80 -4.29
N GLU A 314 -7.71 5.46 -5.44
CA GLU A 314 -6.68 5.53 -6.48
C GLU A 314 -5.39 6.21 -5.97
N LYS A 315 -5.49 7.31 -5.21
CA LYS A 315 -4.31 8.00 -4.66
C LYS A 315 -3.58 7.19 -3.60
N VAL A 316 -4.32 6.53 -2.72
CA VAL A 316 -3.75 5.67 -1.66
C VAL A 316 -3.06 4.46 -2.27
N LEU A 317 -3.73 3.73 -3.17
CA LEU A 317 -3.16 2.53 -3.78
C LEU A 317 -1.94 2.84 -4.66
N ALA A 318 -1.94 3.95 -5.40
CA ALA A 318 -0.76 4.37 -6.14
C ALA A 318 0.45 4.62 -5.22
N ALA A 319 0.24 5.25 -4.07
CA ALA A 319 1.30 5.46 -3.08
C ALA A 319 1.78 4.14 -2.46
N VAL A 320 0.84 3.23 -2.13
CA VAL A 320 1.15 1.90 -1.60
C VAL A 320 2.03 1.12 -2.57
N TYR A 321 1.64 0.96 -3.84
CA TYR A 321 2.45 0.18 -4.79
C TYR A 321 3.78 0.84 -5.12
N LYS A 322 3.86 2.18 -5.10
CA LYS A 322 5.15 2.86 -5.19
C LYS A 322 6.05 2.53 -4.00
N ALA A 323 5.52 2.55 -2.78
CA ALA A 323 6.29 2.17 -1.58
C ALA A 323 6.69 0.69 -1.60
N LEU A 324 5.79 -0.22 -1.98
CA LEU A 324 6.13 -1.65 -2.13
C LEU A 324 7.29 -1.84 -3.13
N SER A 325 7.27 -1.14 -4.26
CA SER A 325 8.36 -1.14 -5.23
C SER A 325 9.67 -0.60 -4.65
N ASP A 326 9.62 0.50 -3.90
CA ASP A 326 10.81 1.14 -3.31
C ASP A 326 11.47 0.25 -2.24
N HIS A 327 10.68 -0.58 -1.55
CA HIS A 327 11.16 -1.55 -0.56
C HIS A 327 11.38 -2.95 -1.17
N HIS A 328 11.41 -3.05 -2.50
CA HIS A 328 11.73 -4.25 -3.26
C HIS A 328 10.77 -5.43 -3.03
N VAL A 329 9.54 -5.18 -2.57
CA VAL A 329 8.57 -6.23 -2.26
C VAL A 329 8.21 -7.02 -3.53
N TYR A 330 8.30 -8.35 -3.44
CA TYR A 330 7.95 -9.26 -4.53
C TYR A 330 6.44 -9.44 -4.64
N LEU A 331 5.80 -8.81 -5.64
CA LEU A 331 4.34 -8.65 -5.67
C LEU A 331 3.58 -9.97 -5.83
N GLU A 332 4.14 -10.93 -6.58
CA GLU A 332 3.60 -12.26 -6.81
C GLU A 332 3.52 -13.10 -5.53
N GLY A 333 4.21 -12.66 -4.47
CA GLY A 333 4.17 -13.21 -3.12
C GLY A 333 3.51 -12.28 -2.11
N THR A 334 2.56 -11.44 -2.52
CA THR A 334 1.73 -10.59 -1.65
C THR A 334 0.24 -10.77 -1.93
N LEU A 335 -0.64 -10.23 -1.10
CA LEU A 335 -2.05 -10.02 -1.40
C LEU A 335 -2.47 -8.61 -0.98
N LEU A 336 -3.45 -8.02 -1.65
CA LEU A 336 -4.01 -6.72 -1.26
C LEU A 336 -5.36 -6.93 -0.57
N LYS A 337 -5.58 -6.27 0.57
CA LYS A 337 -6.87 -6.20 1.26
C LYS A 337 -7.36 -4.76 1.31
N PRO A 338 -7.96 -4.24 0.23
CA PRO A 338 -8.48 -2.88 0.21
C PRO A 338 -9.93 -2.85 0.68
N ASN A 339 -10.43 -1.65 0.98
CA ASN A 339 -11.86 -1.37 0.98
C ASN A 339 -12.43 -1.52 -0.45
N MET A 340 -13.71 -1.89 -0.55
CA MET A 340 -14.47 -1.62 -1.77
C MET A 340 -14.63 -0.10 -1.94
N VAL A 341 -14.82 0.36 -3.18
CA VAL A 341 -15.15 1.76 -3.45
C VAL A 341 -16.65 1.92 -3.27
N THR A 342 -17.06 2.44 -2.13
CA THR A 342 -18.46 2.74 -1.78
C THR A 342 -18.60 4.22 -1.45
N ALA A 343 -19.83 4.75 -1.54
CA ALA A 343 -20.11 6.05 -0.94
C ALA A 343 -19.94 6.00 0.59
N GLY A 344 -19.77 7.17 1.18
CA GLY A 344 -19.73 7.31 2.63
C GLY A 344 -21.03 6.85 3.28
N HIS A 345 -20.95 6.33 4.51
CA HIS A 345 -22.08 5.75 5.22
C HIS A 345 -23.26 6.73 5.37
N SER A 346 -22.97 8.02 5.53
CA SER A 346 -23.97 9.09 5.65
C SER A 346 -24.30 9.76 4.30
N CYS A 347 -23.82 9.24 3.17
CA CYS A 347 -24.15 9.78 1.86
C CYS A 347 -25.65 9.60 1.56
N SER A 348 -26.30 10.69 1.18
CA SER A 348 -27.73 10.71 0.86
C SER A 348 -28.03 10.01 -0.47
N HIS A 349 -27.09 10.02 -1.41
CA HIS A 349 -27.22 9.34 -2.69
C HIS A 349 -26.94 7.84 -2.53
N LYS A 350 -27.85 7.01 -3.07
CA LYS A 350 -27.69 5.55 -3.10
C LYS A 350 -27.17 5.13 -4.46
N TYR A 351 -26.15 4.27 -4.45
CA TYR A 351 -25.54 3.71 -5.64
C TYR A 351 -25.92 2.24 -5.76
N SER A 352 -26.07 1.77 -6.99
CA SER A 352 -26.27 0.35 -7.28
C SER A 352 -24.99 -0.46 -7.02
N ASN A 353 -25.16 -1.77 -6.81
CA ASN A 353 -24.02 -2.69 -6.67
C ASN A 353 -23.15 -2.72 -7.94
N GLN A 354 -23.74 -2.49 -9.11
CA GLN A 354 -23.04 -2.39 -10.39
C GLN A 354 -22.16 -1.13 -10.47
N GLU A 355 -22.61 0.00 -9.92
CA GLU A 355 -21.80 1.22 -9.83
C GLU A 355 -20.63 1.05 -8.85
N ILE A 356 -20.89 0.47 -7.66
CA ILE A 356 -19.85 0.09 -6.69
C ILE A 356 -18.81 -0.82 -7.35
N ALA A 357 -19.27 -1.85 -8.07
CA ALA A 357 -18.41 -2.78 -8.78
C ALA A 357 -17.56 -2.10 -9.86
N MET A 358 -18.18 -1.24 -10.69
CA MET A 358 -17.49 -0.51 -11.75
C MET A 358 -16.42 0.43 -11.18
N SER A 359 -16.76 1.21 -10.15
CA SER A 359 -15.82 2.13 -9.49
C SER A 359 -14.69 1.38 -8.80
N THR A 360 -14.97 0.26 -8.13
CA THR A 360 -13.95 -0.54 -7.46
C THR A 360 -12.99 -1.17 -8.46
N VAL A 361 -13.51 -1.88 -9.48
CA VAL A 361 -12.67 -2.52 -10.50
C VAL A 361 -11.87 -1.50 -11.30
N THR A 362 -12.43 -0.32 -11.56
CA THR A 362 -11.73 0.78 -12.23
C THR A 362 -10.56 1.31 -11.39
N ALA A 363 -10.77 1.57 -10.09
CA ALA A 363 -9.72 2.05 -9.19
C ALA A 363 -8.55 1.05 -9.12
N LEU A 364 -8.85 -0.24 -9.01
CA LEU A 364 -7.84 -1.31 -8.99
C LEU A 364 -7.08 -1.38 -10.33
N ARG A 365 -7.78 -1.38 -11.46
CA ARG A 365 -7.15 -1.40 -12.80
C ARG A 365 -6.21 -0.22 -13.06
N ARG A 366 -6.45 0.92 -12.42
CA ARG A 366 -5.63 2.13 -12.54
C ARG A 366 -4.38 2.11 -11.66
N THR A 367 -4.28 1.21 -10.68
CA THR A 367 -3.27 1.33 -9.61
C THR A 367 -2.55 0.04 -9.25
N VAL A 368 -3.21 -1.12 -9.36
CA VAL A 368 -2.64 -2.41 -8.98
C VAL A 368 -1.87 -3.01 -10.17
N PRO A 369 -0.62 -3.47 -10.00
CA PRO A 369 0.09 -4.21 -11.04
C PRO A 369 -0.45 -5.64 -11.23
N PRO A 370 -0.56 -6.16 -12.48
CA PRO A 370 -0.96 -7.54 -12.79
C PRO A 370 -0.23 -8.67 -12.04
N ALA A 371 0.98 -8.41 -11.53
CA ALA A 371 1.77 -9.39 -10.79
C ALA A 371 1.16 -9.80 -9.43
N VAL A 372 0.28 -8.98 -8.84
CA VAL A 372 -0.38 -9.32 -7.57
C VAL A 372 -1.33 -10.50 -7.79
N PRO A 373 -1.24 -11.64 -7.08
CA PRO A 373 -2.08 -12.80 -7.36
C PRO A 373 -3.58 -12.57 -7.08
N GLY A 374 -3.91 -11.79 -6.06
CA GLY A 374 -5.29 -11.60 -5.64
C GLY A 374 -5.54 -10.40 -4.74
N ILE A 375 -6.80 -9.96 -4.79
CA ILE A 375 -7.38 -8.87 -4.00
C ILE A 375 -8.44 -9.50 -3.10
N THR A 376 -8.21 -9.45 -1.79
CA THR A 376 -9.06 -10.07 -0.76
C THR A 376 -9.78 -8.99 0.03
N PHE A 377 -10.93 -8.51 -0.46
CA PHE A 377 -11.59 -7.33 0.09
C PHE A 377 -11.94 -7.47 1.57
N LEU A 378 -11.78 -6.39 2.33
CA LEU A 378 -12.46 -6.23 3.63
C LEU A 378 -13.93 -5.88 3.39
N SER A 379 -14.83 -6.32 4.28
CA SER A 379 -16.25 -5.98 4.20
C SER A 379 -16.56 -4.62 4.82
N GLY A 380 -15.67 -4.08 5.65
CA GLY A 380 -15.92 -2.86 6.41
C GLY A 380 -17.18 -3.03 7.27
N GLY A 381 -18.09 -2.06 7.19
CA GLY A 381 -19.39 -2.06 7.86
C GLY A 381 -20.56 -2.62 7.04
N GLN A 382 -20.33 -3.19 5.86
CA GLN A 382 -21.39 -3.76 5.03
C GLN A 382 -22.11 -4.88 5.77
N SER A 383 -23.40 -5.07 5.48
CA SER A 383 -24.12 -6.27 5.92
C SER A 383 -23.51 -7.54 5.33
N GLU A 384 -23.85 -8.71 5.88
CA GLU A 384 -23.37 -9.97 5.33
C GLU A 384 -23.80 -10.11 3.86
N GLU A 385 -25.06 -9.78 3.55
CA GLU A 385 -25.62 -9.86 2.21
C GLU A 385 -25.04 -8.83 1.26
N GLU A 386 -24.92 -7.58 1.69
CA GLU A 386 -24.35 -6.50 0.89
C GLU A 386 -22.91 -6.83 0.46
N ALA A 387 -22.09 -7.36 1.37
CA ALA A 387 -20.73 -7.76 1.07
C ALA A 387 -20.67 -8.83 -0.04
N SER A 388 -21.55 -9.84 0.01
CA SER A 388 -21.61 -10.89 -1.02
C SER A 388 -22.15 -10.38 -2.35
N VAL A 389 -23.19 -9.54 -2.34
CA VAL A 389 -23.77 -8.98 -3.57
C VAL A 389 -22.77 -8.05 -4.26
N ASN A 390 -22.07 -7.20 -3.52
CA ASN A 390 -21.02 -6.32 -4.08
C ASN A 390 -19.84 -7.12 -4.62
N LEU A 391 -19.36 -8.14 -3.90
CA LEU A 391 -18.30 -9.02 -4.39
C LEU A 391 -18.70 -9.75 -5.67
N ASN A 392 -19.95 -10.21 -5.74
CA ASN A 392 -20.50 -10.85 -6.92
C ASN A 392 -20.55 -9.89 -8.11
N ALA A 393 -21.08 -8.67 -7.90
CA ALA A 393 -21.13 -7.63 -8.93
C ALA A 393 -19.74 -7.27 -9.46
N MET A 394 -18.71 -7.21 -8.60
CA MET A 394 -17.32 -7.01 -9.03
C MET A 394 -16.81 -8.13 -9.94
N ASN A 395 -17.14 -9.39 -9.63
CA ASN A 395 -16.75 -10.52 -10.46
C ASN A 395 -17.57 -10.66 -11.76
N GLN A 396 -18.75 -10.03 -11.81
CA GLN A 396 -19.58 -9.92 -13.02
C GLN A 396 -19.29 -8.66 -13.85
N CYS A 397 -18.46 -7.73 -13.35
CA CYS A 397 -18.09 -6.51 -14.06
C CYS A 397 -17.53 -6.84 -15.46
N PRO A 398 -17.84 -6.07 -16.52
CA PRO A 398 -17.36 -6.39 -17.87
C PRO A 398 -15.89 -6.00 -18.12
N LEU A 399 -15.22 -5.34 -17.17
CA LEU A 399 -13.81 -4.93 -17.32
C LEU A 399 -12.84 -6.08 -17.02
N HIS A 400 -11.74 -6.19 -17.78
CA HIS A 400 -10.70 -7.20 -17.52
C HIS A 400 -10.13 -7.10 -16.09
N ARG A 401 -9.99 -8.24 -15.41
CA ARG A 401 -9.39 -8.37 -14.06
C ARG A 401 -8.21 -9.35 -14.11
N PRO A 402 -6.94 -8.87 -14.08
CA PRO A 402 -5.77 -9.75 -14.12
C PRO A 402 -5.44 -10.42 -12.77
N TRP A 403 -6.33 -10.33 -11.78
CA TRP A 403 -6.16 -10.83 -10.41
C TRP A 403 -7.40 -11.59 -9.96
N ALA A 404 -7.27 -12.48 -8.99
CA ALA A 404 -8.43 -12.98 -8.26
C ALA A 404 -9.09 -11.84 -7.47
N LEU A 405 -10.42 -11.71 -7.54
CA LEU A 405 -11.20 -10.81 -6.68
C LEU A 405 -12.03 -11.65 -5.70
N THR A 406 -11.59 -11.69 -4.45
CA THR A 406 -12.21 -12.53 -3.41
C THR A 406 -12.34 -11.78 -2.07
N PHE A 407 -12.70 -12.47 -1.00
CA PHE A 407 -13.02 -11.90 0.30
C PHE A 407 -11.93 -12.17 1.35
N SER A 408 -11.77 -11.24 2.29
CA SER A 408 -11.15 -11.44 3.60
C SER A 408 -12.06 -10.84 4.66
N TYR A 409 -13.05 -11.64 5.07
CA TYR A 409 -14.20 -11.16 5.84
C TYR A 409 -14.14 -11.63 7.30
N GLY A 410 -14.36 -10.68 8.20
CA GLY A 410 -14.63 -10.95 9.61
C GLY A 410 -16.14 -10.94 9.84
N ARG A 411 -16.68 -9.75 10.14
CA ARG A 411 -18.13 -9.53 10.39
C ARG A 411 -19.04 -10.15 9.32
N ALA A 412 -18.73 -10.00 8.03
CA ALA A 412 -19.57 -10.51 6.94
C ALA A 412 -19.61 -12.05 6.80
N LEU A 413 -18.79 -12.78 7.56
CA LEU A 413 -18.86 -14.25 7.69
C LEU A 413 -19.35 -14.70 9.07
N GLN A 414 -19.38 -13.80 10.05
CA GLN A 414 -19.47 -14.15 11.46
C GLN A 414 -20.68 -13.54 12.17
N ALA A 415 -21.34 -12.53 11.63
CA ALA A 415 -22.37 -11.80 12.37
C ALA A 415 -23.58 -12.68 12.70
N SER A 416 -24.12 -13.40 11.71
CA SER A 416 -25.24 -14.34 11.94
C SER A 416 -24.80 -15.53 12.76
N ALA A 417 -23.58 -16.05 12.56
CA ALA A 417 -23.02 -17.14 13.34
C ALA A 417 -22.90 -16.79 14.83
N LEU A 418 -22.36 -15.61 15.14
CA LEU A 418 -22.23 -15.10 16.50
C LEU A 418 -23.60 -14.90 17.17
N LYS A 419 -24.56 -14.31 16.45
CA LYS A 419 -25.94 -14.12 16.92
C LYS A 419 -26.64 -15.46 17.19
N ALA A 420 -26.45 -16.45 16.31
CA ALA A 420 -26.99 -17.79 16.47
C ALA A 420 -26.34 -18.55 17.65
N TRP A 421 -25.04 -18.37 17.88
CA TRP A 421 -24.36 -18.96 19.03
C TRP A 421 -24.88 -18.41 20.35
N GLY A 422 -24.97 -17.08 20.48
CA GLY A 422 -25.47 -16.44 21.71
C GLY A 422 -24.66 -16.76 22.98
N GLY A 423 -23.40 -17.21 22.84
CA GLY A 423 -22.54 -17.59 23.96
C GLY A 423 -22.88 -18.93 24.61
N LYS A 424 -23.78 -19.72 24.00
CA LYS A 424 -24.31 -20.96 24.56
C LYS A 424 -23.79 -22.19 23.81
N LYS A 425 -23.23 -23.17 24.53
CA LYS A 425 -22.57 -24.34 23.94
C LYS A 425 -23.54 -25.19 23.09
N GLU A 426 -24.78 -25.31 23.54
CA GLU A 426 -25.87 -26.03 22.87
C GLU A 426 -26.21 -25.45 21.48
N ASN A 427 -25.89 -24.18 21.22
CA ASN A 427 -26.15 -23.52 19.95
C ASN A 427 -25.00 -23.68 18.94
N GLY A 428 -24.00 -24.50 19.24
CA GLY A 428 -22.82 -24.68 18.39
C GLY A 428 -23.15 -25.04 16.94
N LYS A 429 -24.14 -25.93 16.72
CA LYS A 429 -24.56 -26.32 15.37
C LYS A 429 -25.23 -25.16 14.61
N ALA A 430 -26.09 -24.39 15.26
CA ALA A 430 -26.72 -23.22 14.66
C ALA A 430 -25.68 -22.15 14.26
N CYS A 431 -24.67 -21.92 15.10
CA CYS A 431 -23.53 -21.07 14.79
C CYS A 431 -22.81 -21.51 13.51
N GLN A 432 -22.46 -22.81 13.44
CA GLN A 432 -21.76 -23.38 12.29
C GLN A 432 -22.58 -23.30 11.01
N ASP A 433 -23.89 -23.60 11.07
CA ASP A 433 -24.75 -23.57 9.90
C ASP A 433 -24.88 -22.15 9.31
N GLU A 434 -24.96 -21.11 10.13
CA GLU A 434 -24.95 -19.72 9.63
C GLU A 434 -23.60 -19.32 9.03
N PHE A 435 -22.48 -19.72 9.65
CA PHE A 435 -21.15 -19.51 9.08
C PHE A 435 -21.00 -20.19 7.71
N ILE A 436 -21.43 -21.45 7.58
CA ILE A 436 -21.36 -22.22 6.34
C ILE A 436 -22.19 -21.54 5.23
N LYS A 437 -23.39 -21.06 5.55
CA LYS A 437 -24.22 -20.31 4.58
C LYS A 437 -23.47 -19.12 4.00
N ARG A 438 -22.82 -18.30 4.85
CA ARG A 438 -22.05 -17.14 4.38
C ARG A 438 -20.76 -17.56 3.65
N ALA A 439 -20.10 -18.64 4.06
CA ALA A 439 -18.93 -19.16 3.36
C ALA A 439 -19.28 -19.60 1.92
N LEU A 440 -20.38 -20.34 1.76
CA LEU A 440 -20.89 -20.77 0.45
C LEU A 440 -21.31 -19.58 -0.43
N ALA A 441 -22.06 -18.63 0.14
CA ALA A 441 -22.48 -17.42 -0.57
C ALA A 441 -21.27 -16.65 -1.13
N ASN A 442 -20.24 -16.44 -0.30
CA ASN A 442 -19.04 -15.70 -0.71
C ASN A 442 -18.14 -16.49 -1.67
N SER A 443 -18.12 -17.83 -1.55
CA SER A 443 -17.46 -18.71 -2.53
C SER A 443 -18.09 -18.62 -3.93
N GLN A 444 -19.42 -18.48 -4.00
CA GLN A 444 -20.12 -18.22 -5.25
C GLN A 444 -19.90 -16.78 -5.73
N ALA A 445 -19.89 -15.80 -4.82
CA ALA A 445 -19.71 -14.39 -5.14
C ALA A 445 -18.33 -14.09 -5.73
N CYS A 446 -17.25 -14.71 -5.22
CA CYS A 446 -15.91 -14.55 -5.79
C CYS A 446 -15.76 -15.17 -7.19
N GLN A 447 -16.77 -15.90 -7.66
CA GLN A 447 -16.85 -16.45 -9.02
C GLN A 447 -17.89 -15.74 -9.90
N GLY A 448 -18.59 -14.72 -9.37
CA GLY A 448 -19.68 -14.05 -10.09
C GLY A 448 -20.93 -14.93 -10.29
N LYS A 449 -21.13 -15.95 -9.45
CA LYS A 449 -22.20 -16.94 -9.55
C LYS A 449 -23.21 -16.87 -8.39
N TYR A 450 -23.06 -15.90 -7.49
CA TYR A 450 -24.00 -15.75 -6.38
C TYR A 450 -25.31 -15.16 -6.88
N ALA A 451 -26.41 -15.88 -6.62
CA ALA A 451 -27.76 -15.40 -6.84
C ALA A 451 -28.39 -15.15 -5.47
N SER A 452 -28.68 -13.89 -5.17
CA SER A 452 -29.37 -13.53 -3.92
C SER A 452 -30.78 -14.13 -3.94
N SER A 453 -31.14 -14.90 -2.92
CA SER A 453 -32.47 -15.50 -2.79
C SER A 453 -33.52 -14.56 -2.19
N GLY A 454 -33.23 -13.26 -2.12
CA GLY A 454 -33.98 -12.32 -1.29
C GLY A 454 -33.55 -12.41 0.17
N SER A 455 -33.43 -11.26 0.82
CA SER A 455 -32.85 -11.07 2.15
C SER A 455 -33.49 -11.98 3.20
N SER A 456 -32.69 -12.79 3.90
CA SER A 456 -33.09 -13.22 5.25
C SER A 456 -32.94 -12.01 6.19
N ALA A 457 -33.89 -11.82 7.13
CA ALA A 457 -33.91 -10.63 8.00
C ALA A 457 -32.60 -10.42 8.79
N ALA A 458 -31.87 -11.50 9.10
CA ALA A 458 -30.60 -11.44 9.83
C ALA A 458 -29.39 -10.99 8.98
N GLY A 459 -29.30 -11.39 7.70
CA GLY A 459 -28.15 -11.10 6.86
C GLY A 459 -28.12 -9.70 6.25
N GLY A 460 -29.25 -8.98 6.29
CA GLY A 460 -29.41 -7.64 5.74
C GLY A 460 -29.08 -6.49 6.70
N GLU A 461 -28.88 -6.77 7.98
CA GLU A 461 -28.57 -5.73 8.99
C GLU A 461 -27.17 -5.13 8.74
N SER A 462 -27.09 -3.79 8.74
CA SER A 462 -25.81 -3.06 8.62
C SER A 462 -24.88 -3.44 9.78
N LEU A 463 -23.62 -3.74 9.47
CA LEU A 463 -22.60 -4.11 10.46
C LEU A 463 -21.67 -2.93 10.80
N TYR A 464 -22.04 -1.72 10.37
CA TYR A 464 -21.23 -0.51 10.54
C TYR A 464 -21.07 -0.11 12.01
N VAL A 465 -19.85 0.32 12.35
CA VAL A 465 -19.50 0.90 13.64
C VAL A 465 -18.68 2.14 13.34
N ALA A 466 -19.18 3.32 13.73
CA ALA A 466 -18.51 4.59 13.46
C ALA A 466 -17.12 4.64 14.08
N ASN A 467 -16.14 5.14 13.32
CA ASN A 467 -14.74 5.28 13.72
C ASN A 467 -14.13 3.99 14.29
N HIS A 468 -14.48 2.82 13.73
CA HIS A 468 -13.98 1.55 14.27
C HIS A 468 -12.46 1.40 14.07
N ALA A 469 -11.72 1.64 15.15
CA ALA A 469 -10.35 1.19 15.35
C ALA A 469 -10.37 -0.15 16.14
N TYR A 470 -9.54 -1.12 15.70
CA TYR A 470 -9.43 -2.47 16.29
C TYR A 470 -8.38 -2.56 17.40
#